data_AF-A0A9E3QVT9-F1
#
_entry.id   AF-A0A9E3QVT9-F1
#
_cell.length_a   1.000
_cell.length_b   1.000
_cell.length_c   1.000
_cell.angle_alpha   90.00
_cell.angle_beta   90.00
_cell.angle_gamma   90.00
#
_symmetry.space_group_name_H-M   'P 1'
#
loop_
_entity.id
_entity.type
_entity.pdbx_description
1 polymer ?
#
loop_
_entity_poly.entity_id
_entity_poly.type
_entity_poly.pdbx_seq_one_letter_code
_entity_poly.pdbx_strand_id
1 'polypeptide(L)'
;SEERGRVLERLCAGVREHLDALRLPGARFSARLTPAELGPSGADALALEFSANPGEAPRRLEDVASGGEASRLLLAVRAAVAPGQGAGCVVLDEADQGVGGAAAEAVGRLIHELSCHRQVLCVTHSPQVAAFADAHLKVEKAQAKGRTRASVTTLGDEAQKLSELARMLSGAAVGPEARAAAAALVRSAHRGRPARRAARGRSEVQARRRNAALP
;
A
#
# COMPACT_ATOMS: atom_id res chain seq x y z
N SER A 1 -11.65 -23.54 -17.70
CA SER A 1 -12.69 -24.04 -16.77
C SER A 1 -13.64 -22.91 -16.34
N GLU A 2 -14.94 -23.16 -16.23
CA GLU A 2 -15.96 -22.16 -15.81
C GLU A 2 -15.67 -21.53 -14.43
N GLU A 3 -15.16 -22.33 -13.49
CA GLU A 3 -14.85 -21.85 -12.14
C GLU A 3 -13.71 -20.82 -12.14
N ARG A 4 -12.67 -21.04 -12.96
CA ARG A 4 -11.59 -20.06 -13.17
C ARG A 4 -12.14 -18.74 -13.70
N GLY A 5 -13.08 -18.80 -14.65
CA GLY A 5 -13.76 -17.62 -15.20
C GLY A 5 -14.43 -16.80 -14.10
N ARG A 6 -15.26 -17.43 -13.27
CA ARG A 6 -15.96 -16.76 -12.16
C ARG A 6 -15.01 -16.14 -11.13
N VAL A 7 -13.91 -16.83 -10.79
CA VAL A 7 -12.90 -16.29 -9.86
C VAL A 7 -12.20 -15.07 -10.45
N LEU A 8 -11.80 -15.14 -11.72
CA LEU A 8 -11.13 -14.05 -12.42
C LEU A 8 -12.03 -12.83 -12.60
N GLU A 9 -13.33 -13.03 -12.88
CA GLU A 9 -14.29 -11.93 -12.96
C GLU A 9 -14.39 -11.17 -11.64
N ARG A 10 -14.49 -11.89 -10.52
CA ARG A 10 -14.50 -11.28 -9.17
C ARG A 10 -13.20 -10.54 -8.87
N LEU A 11 -12.05 -11.14 -9.20
CA LEU A 11 -10.75 -10.48 -9.07
C LEU A 11 -10.73 -9.19 -9.88
N CYS A 12 -11.07 -9.25 -11.17
CA CYS A 12 -11.04 -8.08 -12.04
C CYS A 12 -12.02 -7.00 -11.59
N ALA A 13 -13.18 -7.36 -11.04
CA ALA A 13 -14.13 -6.39 -10.49
C ALA A 13 -13.57 -5.68 -9.25
N GLY A 14 -13.02 -6.41 -8.28
CA GLY A 14 -12.42 -5.82 -7.07
C GLY A 14 -11.20 -4.96 -7.39
N VAL A 15 -10.35 -5.37 -8.34
CA VAL A 15 -9.22 -4.54 -8.79
C VAL A 15 -9.70 -3.24 -9.42
N ARG A 16 -10.73 -3.28 -10.29
CA ARG A 16 -11.28 -2.08 -10.91
C ARG A 16 -11.85 -1.09 -9.89
N GLU A 17 -12.56 -1.58 -8.88
CA GLU A 17 -13.08 -0.73 -7.79
C GLU A 17 -11.96 0.04 -7.08
N HIS A 18 -10.85 -0.64 -6.78
CA HIS A 18 -9.69 0.01 -6.17
C HIS A 18 -8.96 0.97 -7.13
N LEU A 19 -8.86 0.65 -8.42
CA LEU A 19 -8.23 1.55 -9.41
C LEU A 19 -9.00 2.87 -9.57
N ASP A 20 -10.34 2.82 -9.57
CA ASP A 20 -11.18 4.01 -9.59
C ASP A 20 -10.97 4.86 -8.32
N ALA A 21 -10.90 4.21 -7.15
CA ALA A 21 -10.61 4.87 -5.88
C ALA A 21 -9.22 5.54 -5.88
N LEU A 22 -8.21 4.88 -6.47
CA LEU A 22 -6.84 5.38 -6.65
C LEU A 22 -6.71 6.48 -7.70
N ARG A 23 -7.83 7.00 -8.22
CA ARG A 23 -7.87 8.09 -9.21
C ARG A 23 -7.09 7.74 -10.48
N LEU A 24 -7.24 6.51 -10.94
CA LEU A 24 -6.85 6.08 -12.30
C LEU A 24 -8.12 5.90 -13.16
N PRO A 25 -8.92 6.97 -13.38
CA PRO A 25 -10.19 6.83 -14.07
C PRO A 25 -9.97 6.36 -15.50
N GLY A 26 -10.64 5.27 -15.85
CA GLY A 26 -10.53 4.67 -17.18
C GLY A 26 -9.34 3.72 -17.37
N ALA A 27 -8.60 3.44 -16.29
CA ALA A 27 -7.73 2.28 -16.27
C ALA A 27 -8.56 1.00 -16.48
N ARG A 28 -8.00 0.05 -17.23
CA ARG A 28 -8.63 -1.23 -17.53
C ARG A 28 -7.79 -2.34 -16.95
N PHE A 29 -8.44 -3.28 -16.29
CA PHE A 29 -7.81 -4.50 -15.80
C PHE A 29 -8.66 -5.70 -16.19
N SER A 30 -8.07 -6.65 -16.89
CA SER A 30 -8.74 -7.84 -17.40
C SER A 30 -7.87 -9.08 -17.27
N ALA A 31 -8.52 -10.23 -17.27
CA ALA A 31 -7.88 -11.53 -17.33
C ALA A 31 -8.31 -12.22 -18.62
N ARG A 32 -7.33 -12.72 -19.38
CA ARG A 32 -7.56 -13.50 -20.60
C ARG A 32 -7.12 -14.94 -20.34
N LEU A 33 -8.05 -15.87 -20.52
CA LEU A 33 -7.76 -17.29 -20.56
C LEU A 33 -7.70 -17.75 -22.02
N THR A 34 -6.64 -18.43 -22.40
CA THR A 34 -6.49 -19.04 -23.73
C THR A 34 -6.18 -20.54 -23.57
N PRO A 35 -6.69 -21.40 -24.47
CA PRO A 35 -6.28 -22.81 -24.49
C PRO A 35 -4.75 -22.93 -24.56
N ALA A 36 -4.20 -23.89 -23.84
CA ALA A 36 -2.78 -24.22 -23.82
C ALA A 36 -2.61 -25.74 -23.76
N GLU A 37 -1.39 -26.22 -24.04
CA GLU A 37 -1.07 -27.63 -23.84
C GLU A 37 -1.30 -28.03 -22.37
N LEU A 38 -1.87 -29.23 -22.18
CA LEU A 38 -2.16 -29.74 -20.85
C LEU A 38 -0.84 -29.95 -20.09
N GLY A 39 -0.68 -29.20 -19.00
CA GLY A 39 0.46 -29.30 -18.11
C GLY A 39 0.06 -29.31 -16.62
N PRO A 40 1.03 -29.22 -15.70
CA PRO A 40 0.77 -29.18 -14.27
C PRO A 40 -0.13 -28.02 -13.81
N SER A 41 -0.22 -26.95 -14.60
CA SER A 41 -1.09 -25.78 -14.38
C SER A 41 -2.46 -25.87 -15.06
N GLY A 42 -2.77 -27.00 -15.71
CA GLY A 42 -3.99 -27.24 -16.48
C GLY A 42 -3.81 -26.99 -17.98
N ALA A 43 -4.93 -26.83 -18.69
CA ALA A 43 -4.99 -26.66 -20.14
C ALA A 43 -5.38 -25.23 -20.58
N ASP A 44 -5.29 -24.25 -19.67
CA ASP A 44 -5.48 -22.83 -20.03
C ASP A 44 -4.29 -21.98 -19.55
N ALA A 45 -3.75 -21.15 -20.44
CA ALA A 45 -2.84 -20.07 -20.10
C ALA A 45 -3.62 -18.84 -19.64
N LEU A 46 -3.09 -18.15 -18.62
CA LEU A 46 -3.68 -16.93 -18.06
C LEU A 46 -2.76 -15.74 -18.37
N ALA A 47 -3.32 -14.70 -18.99
CA ALA A 47 -2.70 -13.39 -19.09
C ALA A 47 -3.51 -12.37 -18.29
N LEU A 48 -2.85 -11.62 -17.40
CA LEU A 48 -3.42 -10.44 -16.77
C LEU A 48 -3.01 -9.22 -17.58
N GLU A 49 -4.01 -8.45 -18.01
CA GLU A 49 -3.83 -7.32 -18.91
C GLU A 49 -4.25 -6.02 -18.21
N PHE A 50 -3.48 -4.97 -18.46
CA PHE A 50 -3.71 -3.64 -17.88
C PHE A 50 -3.48 -2.54 -18.90
N SER A 51 -4.27 -1.48 -18.80
CA SER A 51 -4.06 -0.20 -19.46
C SER A 51 -4.32 0.91 -18.43
N ALA A 52 -3.40 1.87 -18.31
CA ALA A 52 -3.56 3.00 -17.40
C ALA A 52 -4.53 4.05 -17.95
N ASN A 53 -4.51 4.26 -19.28
CA ASN A 53 -5.17 5.38 -19.92
C ASN A 53 -6.31 4.93 -20.85
N PRO A 54 -7.43 5.68 -20.87
CA PRO A 54 -8.44 5.53 -21.91
C PRO A 54 -7.82 5.61 -23.31
N GLY A 55 -8.19 4.70 -24.21
CA GLY A 55 -7.72 4.69 -25.59
C GLY A 55 -6.42 3.89 -25.82
N GLU A 56 -5.68 3.54 -24.76
CA GLU A 56 -4.57 2.59 -24.87
C GLU A 56 -5.06 1.15 -24.80
N ALA A 57 -4.54 0.31 -25.70
CA ALA A 57 -4.80 -1.12 -25.68
C ALA A 57 -4.20 -1.75 -24.40
N PRO A 58 -4.95 -2.60 -23.67
CA PRO A 58 -4.41 -3.36 -22.56
C PRO A 58 -3.20 -4.20 -22.98
N ARG A 59 -2.12 -4.11 -22.20
CA ARG A 59 -0.90 -4.90 -22.35
C ARG A 59 -0.77 -5.87 -21.19
N ARG A 60 0.02 -6.94 -21.36
CA ARG A 60 0.28 -7.87 -20.26
C ARG A 60 0.96 -7.10 -19.13
N LEU A 61 0.65 -7.43 -17.88
CA LEU A 61 1.24 -6.79 -16.70
C LEU A 61 2.78 -6.70 -16.76
N GLU A 62 3.43 -7.73 -17.29
CA GLU A 62 4.89 -7.81 -17.46
C GLU A 62 5.46 -6.79 -18.47
N ASP A 63 4.61 -6.30 -19.40
CA ASP A 63 4.97 -5.35 -20.46
C ASP A 63 4.59 -3.90 -20.11
N VAL A 64 4.01 -3.67 -18.94
CA VAL A 64 3.59 -2.33 -18.48
C VAL A 64 4.81 -1.61 -17.87
N ALA A 65 5.38 -0.69 -18.64
CA ALA A 65 6.47 0.18 -18.21
C ALA A 65 5.93 1.49 -17.58
N SER A 66 5.68 1.51 -16.27
CA SER A 66 5.41 2.74 -15.48
C SER A 66 5.52 2.43 -13.99
N GLY A 67 6.56 2.94 -13.30
CA GLY A 67 6.84 2.58 -11.90
C GLY A 67 5.71 2.95 -10.92
N GLY A 68 5.17 4.16 -11.04
CA GLY A 68 4.10 4.65 -10.14
C GLY A 68 2.74 4.00 -10.39
N GLU A 69 2.35 3.83 -11.66
CA GLU A 69 1.06 3.22 -12.00
C GLU A 69 1.07 1.71 -11.76
N ALA A 70 2.19 1.02 -12.04
CA ALA A 70 2.35 -0.39 -11.72
C ALA A 70 2.31 -0.63 -10.20
N SER A 71 2.91 0.25 -9.40
CA SER A 71 2.86 0.15 -7.93
C SER A 71 1.44 0.36 -7.39
N ARG A 72 0.70 1.32 -7.95
CA ARG A 72 -0.72 1.53 -7.62
C ARG A 72 -1.60 0.34 -8.04
N LEU A 73 -1.36 -0.21 -9.22
CA LEU A 73 -2.04 -1.42 -9.70
C LEU A 73 -1.73 -2.62 -8.80
N LEU A 74 -0.47 -2.81 -8.41
CA LEU A 74 -0.09 -3.87 -7.50
C LEU A 74 -0.78 -3.69 -6.14
N LEU A 75 -0.85 -2.46 -5.62
CA LEU A 75 -1.61 -2.16 -4.41
C LEU A 75 -3.09 -2.54 -4.56
N ALA A 76 -3.74 -2.17 -5.67
CA ALA A 76 -5.12 -2.55 -5.97
C ALA A 76 -5.31 -4.08 -6.03
N VAL A 77 -4.41 -4.81 -6.70
CA VAL A 77 -4.43 -6.27 -6.76
C VAL A 77 -4.25 -6.88 -5.37
N ARG A 78 -3.28 -6.38 -4.59
CA ARG A 78 -3.03 -6.88 -3.22
C ARG A 78 -4.20 -6.63 -2.30
N ALA A 79 -4.86 -5.48 -2.39
CA ALA A 79 -6.06 -5.17 -1.64
C ALA A 79 -7.23 -6.10 -2.02
N ALA A 80 -7.48 -6.29 -3.32
CA ALA A 80 -8.56 -7.13 -3.82
C ALA A 80 -8.46 -8.61 -3.36
N VAL A 81 -7.25 -9.12 -3.16
CA VAL A 81 -7.01 -10.50 -2.70
C VAL A 81 -6.75 -10.63 -1.20
N ALA A 82 -6.63 -9.52 -0.47
CA ALA A 82 -6.22 -9.52 0.95
C ALA A 82 -7.16 -10.33 1.87
N PRO A 83 -8.51 -10.27 1.75
CA PRO A 83 -9.41 -10.96 2.67
C PRO A 83 -9.30 -12.49 2.69
N GLY A 84 -8.75 -13.10 1.63
CA GLY A 84 -8.65 -14.56 1.48
C GLY A 84 -7.24 -15.13 1.70
N GLN A 85 -6.28 -14.31 2.12
CA GLN A 85 -4.88 -14.70 2.21
C GLN A 85 -4.39 -14.72 3.66
N GLY A 86 -3.45 -15.62 3.97
CA GLY A 86 -2.83 -15.73 5.30
C GLY A 86 -1.97 -14.52 5.68
N ALA A 87 -1.46 -14.56 6.91
CA ALA A 87 -0.55 -13.54 7.42
C ALA A 87 0.71 -13.40 6.54
N GLY A 88 1.16 -12.17 6.31
CA GLY A 88 2.34 -11.87 5.50
C GLY A 88 2.72 -10.39 5.56
N CYS A 89 3.83 -10.05 4.87
CA CYS A 89 4.33 -8.68 4.73
C CYS A 89 4.28 -8.25 3.26
N VAL A 90 3.90 -6.99 3.04
CA VAL A 90 3.95 -6.33 1.72
C VAL A 90 4.87 -5.11 1.86
N VAL A 91 5.87 -5.03 1.00
CA VAL A 91 6.72 -3.84 0.88
C VAL A 91 6.25 -3.06 -0.34
N LEU A 92 5.90 -1.80 -0.12
CA LEU A 92 5.50 -0.85 -1.16
C LEU A 92 6.56 0.24 -1.22
N ASP A 93 7.18 0.35 -2.38
CA ASP A 93 7.96 1.53 -2.75
C ASP A 93 7.18 2.26 -3.84
N GLU A 94 7.25 3.58 -3.85
CA GLU A 94 6.70 4.42 -4.93
C GLU A 94 5.18 4.33 -5.22
N ALA A 95 4.37 3.73 -4.33
CA ALA A 95 2.91 3.65 -4.52
C ALA A 95 2.24 5.04 -4.62
N ASP A 96 2.90 6.07 -4.09
CA ASP A 96 2.47 7.47 -4.09
C ASP A 96 3.25 8.36 -5.09
N GLN A 97 4.08 7.79 -5.97
CA GLN A 97 4.79 8.56 -6.99
C GLN A 97 3.83 9.20 -7.99
N GLY A 98 4.06 10.48 -8.26
CA GLY A 98 3.30 11.26 -9.25
C GLY A 98 1.85 11.53 -8.87
N VAL A 99 1.45 11.33 -7.61
CA VAL A 99 0.09 11.63 -7.13
C VAL A 99 0.10 12.63 -5.97
N GLY A 100 -0.93 13.47 -5.91
CA GLY A 100 -1.12 14.48 -4.87
C GLY A 100 -2.59 14.63 -4.48
N GLY A 101 -2.85 15.43 -3.44
CA GLY A 101 -4.20 15.76 -2.98
C GLY A 101 -5.05 14.52 -2.69
N ALA A 102 -6.25 14.45 -3.28
CA ALA A 102 -7.20 13.36 -3.06
C ALA A 102 -6.70 11.99 -3.54
N ALA A 103 -5.82 11.95 -4.54
CA ALA A 103 -5.25 10.69 -5.02
C ALA A 103 -4.26 10.09 -4.00
N ALA A 104 -3.41 10.93 -3.40
CA ALA A 104 -2.51 10.50 -2.33
C ALA A 104 -3.28 10.07 -1.07
N GLU A 105 -4.39 10.75 -0.73
CA GLU A 105 -5.26 10.32 0.35
C GLU A 105 -5.87 8.93 0.09
N ALA A 106 -6.32 8.67 -1.15
CA ALA A 106 -6.86 7.36 -1.52
C ALA A 106 -5.81 6.25 -1.43
N VAL A 107 -4.57 6.51 -1.85
CA VAL A 107 -3.43 5.59 -1.68
C VAL A 107 -3.23 5.28 -0.19
N GLY A 108 -3.14 6.30 0.67
CA GLY A 108 -2.96 6.11 2.10
C GLY A 108 -4.08 5.30 2.75
N ARG A 109 -5.33 5.55 2.34
CA ARG A 109 -6.50 4.80 2.81
C ARG A 109 -6.44 3.32 2.40
N LEU A 110 -6.12 3.04 1.13
CA LEU A 110 -6.04 1.66 0.63
C LEU A 110 -4.86 0.89 1.24
N ILE A 111 -3.73 1.56 1.47
CA ILE A 111 -2.61 0.99 2.24
C ILE A 111 -3.06 0.60 3.66
N HIS A 112 -3.83 1.46 4.30
CA HIS A 112 -4.35 1.18 5.65
C HIS A 112 -5.38 0.03 5.66
N GLU A 113 -6.25 -0.05 4.66
CA GLU A 113 -7.17 -1.17 4.48
C GLU A 113 -6.40 -2.49 4.31
N LEU A 114 -5.40 -2.51 3.43
CA LEU A 114 -4.51 -3.65 3.27
C LEU A 114 -3.78 -4.00 4.59
N SER A 115 -3.41 -2.99 5.38
CA SER A 115 -2.73 -3.19 6.67
C SER A 115 -3.63 -3.81 7.75
N CYS A 116 -4.94 -3.86 7.54
CA CYS A 116 -5.86 -4.60 8.42
C CYS A 116 -5.75 -6.13 8.24
N HIS A 117 -5.18 -6.57 7.11
CA HIS A 117 -5.01 -7.98 6.77
C HIS A 117 -3.54 -8.44 6.81
N ARG A 118 -2.59 -7.52 6.57
CA ARG A 118 -1.15 -7.82 6.45
C ARG A 118 -0.29 -6.75 7.09
N GLN A 119 0.98 -7.05 7.34
CA GLN A 119 1.95 -5.98 7.62
C GLN A 119 2.27 -5.27 6.30
N VAL A 120 2.18 -3.94 6.29
CA VAL A 120 2.59 -3.13 5.14
C VAL A 120 3.73 -2.22 5.56
N LEU A 121 4.84 -2.30 4.83
CA LEU A 121 5.96 -1.36 4.92
C LEU A 121 5.91 -0.48 3.67
N CYS A 122 5.63 0.81 3.85
CA CYS A 122 5.56 1.77 2.75
C CYS A 122 6.65 2.82 2.93
N VAL A 123 7.47 3.01 1.89
CA VAL A 123 8.37 4.16 1.77
C VAL A 123 7.60 5.25 1.03
N THR A 124 7.47 6.42 1.64
CA THR A 124 6.62 7.51 1.13
C THR A 124 7.27 8.86 1.45
N HIS A 125 7.09 9.80 0.53
CA HIS A 125 7.40 11.21 0.74
C HIS A 125 6.14 12.07 0.88
N SER A 126 4.95 11.47 0.65
CA SER A 126 3.67 12.13 0.80
C SER A 126 3.24 12.20 2.28
N PRO A 127 3.07 13.41 2.86
CA PRO A 127 2.49 13.52 4.20
C PRO A 127 1.05 13.01 4.25
N GLN A 128 0.32 13.07 3.13
CA GLN A 128 -1.05 12.55 3.02
C GLN A 128 -1.08 11.04 3.23
N VAL A 129 -0.12 10.30 2.66
CA VAL A 129 0.01 8.85 2.85
C VAL A 129 0.55 8.51 4.24
N ALA A 130 1.62 9.19 4.67
CA ALA A 130 2.25 8.96 5.97
C ALA A 130 1.28 9.18 7.16
N ALA A 131 0.29 10.07 7.03
CA ALA A 131 -0.73 10.29 8.05
C ALA A 131 -1.52 9.02 8.42
N PHE A 132 -1.75 8.10 7.47
CA PHE A 132 -2.48 6.84 7.68
C PHE A 132 -1.68 5.74 8.40
N ALA A 133 -0.37 5.93 8.59
CA ALA A 133 0.49 4.92 9.17
C ALA A 133 0.14 4.60 10.63
N ASP A 134 0.10 3.30 10.95
CA ASP A 134 0.03 2.79 12.33
C ASP A 134 1.28 3.13 13.13
N ALA A 135 2.44 3.09 12.48
CA ALA A 135 3.73 3.45 13.04
C ALA A 135 4.50 4.28 12.00
N HIS A 136 5.06 5.40 12.42
CA HIS A 136 5.81 6.30 11.54
C HIS A 136 7.31 6.17 11.84
N LEU A 137 8.06 5.67 10.87
CA LEU A 137 9.52 5.58 10.92
C LEU A 137 10.13 6.73 10.11
N LYS A 138 10.94 7.56 10.76
CA LYS A 138 11.69 8.62 10.10
C LYS A 138 13.08 8.10 9.74
N VAL A 139 13.47 8.25 8.48
CA VAL A 139 14.82 7.91 8.00
C VAL A 139 15.60 9.18 7.76
N GLU A 140 16.77 9.29 8.40
CA GLU A 140 17.66 10.44 8.26
C GLU A 140 19.05 9.99 7.83
N LYS A 141 19.72 10.82 7.02
CA LYS A 141 21.12 10.63 6.63
C LYS A 141 21.95 11.71 7.31
N ALA A 142 23.00 11.31 8.00
CA ALA A 142 23.98 12.21 8.61
C ALA A 142 25.39 11.84 8.14
N GLN A 143 26.23 12.84 7.92
CA GLN A 143 27.67 12.63 7.68
C GLN A 143 28.40 12.52 9.02
N ALA A 144 29.16 11.44 9.20
CA ALA A 144 30.02 11.24 10.35
C ALA A 144 31.35 10.64 9.88
N LYS A 145 32.48 11.28 10.26
CA LYS A 145 33.84 10.84 9.91
C LYS A 145 34.02 10.58 8.40
N GLY A 146 33.54 11.49 7.57
CA GLY A 146 33.64 11.40 6.10
C GLY A 146 32.75 10.33 5.45
N ARG A 147 31.84 9.69 6.19
CA ARG A 147 30.89 8.70 5.66
C ARG A 147 29.45 9.11 5.94
N THR A 148 28.56 8.87 4.98
CA THR A 148 27.11 9.03 5.18
C THR A 148 26.55 7.81 5.88
N ARG A 149 25.88 7.99 7.02
CA ARG A 149 25.17 6.94 7.75
C ARG A 149 23.67 7.24 7.77
N ALA A 150 22.87 6.23 7.46
CA ALA A 150 21.41 6.30 7.63
C ALA A 150 21.03 5.83 9.05
N SER A 151 20.12 6.55 9.68
CA SER A 151 19.48 6.17 10.95
C SER A 151 17.97 6.12 10.76
N VAL A 152 17.32 5.18 11.46
CA VAL A 152 15.87 5.04 11.47
C VAL A 152 15.38 5.27 12.90
N THR A 153 14.46 6.21 13.07
CA THR A 153 13.88 6.55 14.36
C THR A 153 12.37 6.34 14.30
N THR A 154 11.80 5.64 15.29
CA THR A 154 10.35 5.55 15.43
C THR A 154 9.83 6.83 16.06
N LEU A 155 8.83 7.46 15.45
CA LEU A 155 8.11 8.59 16.03
C LEU A 155 7.06 8.01 16.98
N GLY A 156 7.41 7.98 18.27
CA GLY A 156 6.70 7.20 19.30
C GLY A 156 5.48 7.89 19.89
N ASP A 157 5.36 9.21 19.72
CA ASP A 157 4.21 9.99 20.15
C ASP A 157 3.58 10.79 18.99
N GLU A 158 2.33 11.21 19.20
CA GLU A 158 1.58 11.98 18.21
C GLU A 158 2.20 13.36 17.93
N ALA A 159 2.90 13.97 18.90
CA ALA A 159 3.54 15.27 18.70
C ALA A 159 4.72 15.17 17.73
N GLN A 160 5.54 14.13 17.85
CA GLN A 160 6.63 13.79 16.94
C GLN A 160 6.10 13.49 15.54
N LYS A 161 5.04 12.67 15.43
CA LYS A 161 4.38 12.38 14.15
C LYS A 161 3.86 13.66 13.48
N LEU A 162 3.19 14.52 14.24
CA LEU A 162 2.62 15.77 13.74
C LEU A 162 3.71 16.76 13.32
N SER A 163 4.81 16.84 14.06
CA SER A 163 5.97 17.65 13.72
C SER A 163 6.61 17.19 12.40
N GLU A 164 6.75 15.88 12.20
CA GLU A 164 7.33 15.34 10.96
C GLU A 164 6.39 15.57 9.77
N LEU A 165 5.09 15.33 9.92
CA LEU A 165 4.11 15.63 8.86
C LEU A 165 4.09 17.11 8.49
N ALA A 166 4.21 18.01 9.47
CA ALA A 166 4.31 19.44 9.22
C ALA A 166 5.61 19.79 8.46
N ARG A 167 6.73 19.15 8.82
CA ARG A 167 8.01 19.28 8.10
C ARG A 167 7.92 18.75 6.66
N MET A 168 7.22 17.64 6.44
CA MET A 168 6.98 17.08 5.10
C MET A 168 6.12 18.03 4.24
N LEU A 169 5.20 18.78 4.86
CA LEU A 169 4.34 19.76 4.18
C LEU A 169 5.07 21.08 3.86
N SER A 170 5.82 21.66 4.81
CA SER A 170 6.38 23.01 4.67
C SER A 170 7.91 23.08 4.54
N GLY A 171 8.58 21.93 4.57
CA GLY A 171 10.04 21.85 4.59
C GLY A 171 10.64 22.14 5.96
N ALA A 172 11.83 22.75 5.99
CA ALA A 172 12.60 22.92 7.22
C ALA A 172 11.97 23.93 8.21
N ALA A 173 11.26 24.94 7.71
CA ALA A 173 10.58 25.94 8.53
C ALA A 173 9.15 25.48 8.83
N VAL A 174 8.91 25.04 10.06
CA VAL A 174 7.58 24.57 10.50
C VAL A 174 6.84 25.68 11.24
N GLY A 175 5.95 26.37 10.52
CA GLY A 175 5.04 27.39 11.05
C GLY A 175 3.74 26.82 11.64
N PRO A 176 2.91 27.68 12.28
CA PRO A 176 1.62 27.28 12.84
C PRO A 176 0.65 26.74 11.77
N GLU A 177 0.70 27.25 10.55
CA GLU A 177 -0.13 26.82 9.41
C GLU A 177 0.20 25.37 9.01
N ALA A 178 1.49 25.04 8.95
CA ALA A 178 1.96 23.69 8.62
C ALA A 178 1.52 22.67 9.67
N ARG A 179 1.59 23.05 10.97
CA ARG A 179 1.09 22.21 12.07
C ARG A 179 -0.41 22.02 11.99
N ALA A 180 -1.17 23.07 11.69
CA ALA A 180 -2.62 22.99 11.51
C ALA A 180 -3.01 22.07 10.35
N ALA A 181 -2.29 22.17 9.22
CA ALA A 181 -2.47 21.30 8.06
C ALA A 181 -2.12 19.83 8.38
N ALA A 182 -1.00 19.57 9.06
CA ALA A 182 -0.63 18.23 9.52
C ALA A 182 -1.70 17.63 10.45
N ALA A 183 -2.22 18.42 11.38
CA ALA A 183 -3.31 18.00 12.25
C ALA A 183 -4.58 17.64 11.47
N ALA A 184 -4.87 18.37 10.39
CA ALA A 184 -5.99 18.08 9.51
C ALA A 184 -5.80 16.75 8.76
N LEU A 185 -4.59 16.44 8.28
CA LEU A 185 -4.27 15.15 7.65
C LEU A 185 -4.49 13.99 8.62
N VAL A 186 -3.97 14.09 9.84
CA VAL A 186 -4.15 13.06 10.88
C VAL A 186 -5.63 12.85 11.19
N ARG A 187 -6.40 13.94 11.36
CA ARG A 187 -7.86 13.83 11.56
C ARG A 187 -8.57 13.17 10.38
N SER A 188 -8.20 13.51 9.14
CA SER A 188 -8.78 12.89 7.95
C SER A 188 -8.50 11.38 7.92
N ALA A 189 -7.24 11.01 8.18
CA ALA A 189 -6.82 9.61 8.24
C ALA A 189 -7.57 8.79 9.30
N HIS A 190 -7.92 9.40 10.43
CA HIS A 190 -8.72 8.74 11.48
C HIS A 190 -10.21 8.63 11.16
N ARG A 191 -10.81 9.58 10.43
CA ARG A 191 -12.26 9.58 10.12
C ARG A 191 -12.69 8.44 9.20
N GLY A 192 -11.78 7.97 8.33
CA GLY A 192 -12.06 6.90 7.37
C GLY A 192 -11.56 5.51 7.79
N ARG A 193 -11.18 5.33 9.06
CA ARG A 193 -10.44 4.16 9.53
C ARG A 193 -11.40 2.99 9.84
N PRO A 194 -11.38 1.87 9.10
CA PRO A 194 -12.14 0.69 9.49
C PRO A 194 -11.62 0.17 10.83
N ALA A 195 -12.51 -0.31 11.70
CA ALA A 195 -12.12 -0.87 12.98
C ALA A 195 -11.16 -2.05 12.74
N ARG A 196 -9.94 -1.98 13.29
CA ARG A 196 -8.96 -3.07 13.24
C ARG A 196 -9.65 -4.35 13.71
N ARG A 197 -9.68 -5.38 12.87
CA ARG A 197 -9.95 -6.75 13.36
C ARG A 197 -8.93 -7.01 14.46
N ALA A 198 -9.40 -7.13 15.71
CA ALA A 198 -8.55 -7.27 16.87
C ALA A 198 -7.48 -8.32 16.58
N ALA A 199 -6.22 -7.93 16.74
CA ALA A 199 -5.07 -8.74 16.42
C ALA A 199 -5.08 -10.02 17.25
N ARG A 200 -5.73 -11.08 16.75
CA ARG A 200 -5.79 -12.41 17.37
C ARG A 200 -4.41 -13.09 17.46
N GLY A 201 -3.35 -12.50 16.91
CA GLY A 201 -2.00 -13.07 16.89
C GLY A 201 -1.01 -12.54 17.95
N ARG A 202 -1.36 -11.52 18.75
CA ARG A 202 -0.41 -11.01 19.77
C ARG A 202 -0.23 -11.97 20.97
N SER A 203 -1.19 -12.87 21.23
CA SER A 203 -1.08 -13.84 22.31
C SER A 203 -0.10 -14.99 22.00
N GLU A 204 0.01 -15.43 20.74
CA GLU A 204 0.85 -16.60 20.40
C GLU A 204 2.35 -16.29 20.37
N VAL A 205 2.75 -15.09 19.93
CA VAL A 205 4.18 -14.71 19.90
C VAL A 205 4.71 -14.43 21.32
N GLN A 206 3.88 -13.85 22.20
CA GLN A 206 4.22 -13.70 23.62
C GLN A 206 4.19 -15.04 24.38
N ALA A 207 3.25 -15.94 24.06
CA ALA A 207 3.20 -17.28 24.64
C ALA A 207 4.42 -18.13 24.24
N ARG A 208 4.88 -18.05 22.98
CA ARG A 208 6.09 -18.76 22.52
C ARG A 208 7.38 -18.23 23.15
N ARG A 209 7.47 -16.92 23.44
CA ARG A 209 8.60 -16.35 24.17
C ARG A 209 8.63 -16.74 25.65
N ARG A 210 7.48 -17.03 26.26
CA ARG A 210 7.40 -17.52 27.64
C ARG A 210 7.80 -19.00 27.77
N ASN A 211 7.51 -19.83 26.78
CA ASN A 211 7.89 -21.26 26.80
C ASN A 211 9.34 -21.53 26.36
N ALA A 212 10.02 -20.56 25.74
CA ALA A 212 11.44 -20.68 25.37
C ALA A 212 12.41 -20.14 26.45
N ALA A 213 11.89 -19.72 27.60
CA ALA A 213 12.64 -19.15 28.71
C ALA A 213 12.31 -19.86 30.02
N LEU A 214 12.57 -21.16 30.09
CA LEU A 214 12.72 -21.92 31.33
C LEU A 214 13.97 -22.81 31.16
N PRO A 215 14.91 -22.82 32.13
CA PRO A 215 16.11 -23.64 32.08
C PRO A 215 15.83 -25.14 32.20
#